data_AF-A0AA38U5W0-F1
#
_entry.id   AF-A0AA38U5W0-F1
#
_cell.length_a   1.000
_cell.length_b   1.000
_cell.length_c   1.000
_cell.angle_alpha   90.00
_cell.angle_beta   90.00
_cell.angle_gamma   90.00
#
_symmetry.space_group_name_H-M   'P 1'
#
loop_
_entity.id
_entity.type
_entity.pdbx_description
1 polymer ?
#
loop_
_entity_poly.entity_id
_entity_poly.type
_entity_poly.pdbx_seq_one_letter_code
_entity_poly.pdbx_strand_id
1 'polypeptide(L)' 'LVSGYEDRLMKKFEHEADATRSYEECDACGILELLRPLPARGEIFIVLEGVVPGVYTTRLSLMISGLDWRGGRVVSYVG' A
#
# COMPACT_ATOMS: atom_id res chain seq x y z
N LEU A 1 9.56 -3.11 -15.64
CA LEU A 1 9.82 -3.49 -14.23
C LEU A 1 11.28 -3.18 -13.92
N VAL A 2 11.56 -2.31 -12.94
CA VAL A 2 12.94 -2.02 -12.52
C VAL A 2 13.45 -3.23 -11.73
N SER A 3 14.39 -3.98 -12.30
CA SER A 3 15.03 -5.10 -11.62
C SER A 3 15.92 -4.59 -10.49
N GLY A 4 15.74 -5.10 -9.27
CA GLY A 4 16.61 -4.81 -8.12
C GLY A 4 16.10 -3.75 -7.13
N TYR A 5 14.89 -3.21 -7.31
CA TYR A 5 14.29 -2.35 -6.28
C TYR A 5 13.77 -3.21 -5.12
N GLU A 6 14.35 -3.02 -3.92
CA GLU A 6 14.07 -3.84 -2.72
C GLU A 6 12.72 -3.51 -2.11
N ASP A 7 12.29 -2.24 -2.15
CA ASP A 7 11.04 -1.79 -1.53
C ASP A 7 9.80 -1.97 -2.43
N ARG A 8 9.91 -2.79 -3.49
CA ARG A 8 8.79 -3.03 -4.41
C ARG A 8 7.68 -3.81 -3.69
N LEU A 9 6.44 -3.37 -3.88
CA LEU A 9 5.26 -4.12 -3.50
C LEU A 9 4.68 -4.82 -4.72
N MET A 10 4.35 -6.09 -4.57
CA MET A 10 3.81 -6.91 -5.67
C MET A 10 2.52 -7.57 -5.23
N LYS A 11 1.48 -7.43 -6.06
CA LYS A 11 0.23 -8.18 -5.96
C LYS A 11 0.11 -9.04 -7.22
N LYS A 12 -0.11 -10.34 -7.05
CA LYS A 12 -0.19 -11.30 -8.15
C LYS A 12 -1.65 -11.51 -8.53
N PHE A 13 -1.89 -11.65 -9.83
CA PHE A 13 -3.20 -11.97 -10.41
C PHE A 13 -3.05 -13.15 -11.38
N GLU A 14 -4.11 -13.95 -11.51
CA GLU A 14 -4.16 -15.05 -12.48
C GLU A 14 -4.64 -14.56 -13.86
N HIS A 15 -5.47 -13.51 -13.88
CA HIS A 15 -6.04 -12.94 -15.09
C HIS A 15 -5.75 -11.45 -15.21
N GLU A 16 -5.51 -11.00 -16.45
CA GLU A 16 -5.27 -9.58 -16.76
C GLU A 16 -6.45 -8.69 -16.32
N ALA A 17 -7.69 -9.16 -16.52
CA ALA A 17 -8.89 -8.41 -16.15
C ALA A 17 -8.95 -8.10 -14.64
N ASP A 18 -8.47 -9.01 -13.78
CA ASP A 18 -8.44 -8.81 -12.33
C ASP A 18 -7.33 -7.82 -11.94
N ALA A 19 -6.19 -7.87 -12.63
CA ALA A 19 -5.10 -6.91 -12.44
C ALA A 19 -5.54 -5.49 -12.82
N THR A 20 -6.21 -5.34 -13.97
CA THR A 20 -6.75 -4.05 -14.43
C THR A 20 -7.77 -3.50 -13.44
N ARG A 21 -8.75 -4.30 -13.03
CA ARG A 21 -9.76 -3.88 -12.04
C ARG A 21 -9.13 -3.49 -10.72
N SER A 22 -8.19 -4.29 -10.21
CA SER A 22 -7.52 -3.97 -8.96
C SER A 22 -6.68 -2.70 -9.06
N TYR A 23 -6.10 -2.40 -10.23
CA TYR A 23 -5.38 -1.14 -10.46
C TYR A 23 -6.35 0.05 -10.44
N GLU A 24 -7.47 -0.05 -11.16
CA GLU A 24 -8.51 0.99 -11.20
C GLU A 24 -9.08 1.28 -9.79
N GLU A 25 -9.34 0.24 -8.99
CA GLU A 25 -9.79 0.39 -7.60
C GLU A 25 -8.73 1.09 -6.73
N CYS A 26 -7.45 0.74 -6.90
CA CYS A 26 -6.34 1.37 -6.18
C CYS A 26 -6.18 2.85 -6.55
N ASP A 27 -6.32 3.18 -7.83
CA ASP A 27 -6.25 4.55 -8.33
C ASP A 27 -7.43 5.38 -7.80
N ALA A 28 -8.65 4.84 -7.88
CA ALA A 28 -9.86 5.51 -7.42
C ALA A 28 -9.88 5.79 -5.90
N CYS A 29 -9.32 4.88 -5.08
CA CYS A 29 -9.25 5.08 -3.63
C CYS A 29 -8.01 5.87 -3.17
N GLY A 30 -7.12 6.28 -4.09
CA GLY A 30 -5.95 7.09 -3.80
C GLY A 30 -4.81 6.34 -3.08
N ILE A 31 -4.89 5.03 -2.93
CA ILE A 31 -3.87 4.26 -2.20
C ILE A 31 -2.50 4.27 -2.90
N LEU A 32 -2.48 4.50 -4.22
CA LEU A 32 -1.23 4.66 -4.97
C LEU A 32 -0.51 5.97 -4.60
N GLU A 33 -1.24 7.02 -4.20
CA GLU A 33 -0.63 8.29 -3.77
C GLU A 33 0.11 8.13 -2.44
N LEU A 34 -0.42 7.30 -1.53
CA LEU A 34 0.22 6.95 -0.26
C LEU A 34 1.59 6.28 -0.47
N LEU A 35 1.74 5.52 -1.57
CA LEU A 35 2.96 4.79 -1.90
C LEU A 35 3.94 5.60 -2.77
N ARG A 36 3.52 6.75 -3.29
CA ARG A 36 4.28 7.59 -4.21
C ARG A 36 5.58 8.15 -3.62
N PRO A 37 5.64 8.57 -2.33
CA PRO A 37 6.90 9.00 -1.73
C PRO A 37 7.93 7.87 -1.69
N LEU A 38 9.22 8.22 -1.82
CA LEU A 38 10.29 7.24 -1.63
C LEU A 38 10.21 6.63 -0.23
N PRO A 39 10.36 5.30 -0.08
CA PRO A 39 10.43 4.65 1.22
C PRO A 39 11.55 5.25 2.07
N ALA A 40 11.19 5.64 3.29
CA ALA A 40 12.14 6.06 4.30
C ALA A 40 12.39 4.94 5.32
N ARG A 41 13.59 4.88 5.89
CA ARG A 41 13.85 4.00 7.04
C ARG A 41 13.09 4.55 8.24
N GLY A 42 12.41 3.66 8.98
CA GLY A 42 11.66 4.05 10.17
C GLY A 42 10.28 4.65 9.89
N GLU A 43 9.71 4.39 8.71
CA GLU A 43 8.30 4.72 8.43
C GLU A 43 7.37 4.01 9.42
N ILE A 44 6.49 4.80 10.04
CA ILE A 44 5.40 4.31 10.88
C ILE A 44 4.09 4.77 10.27
N PHE A 45 3.19 3.84 10.01
CA PHE A 45 1.87 4.09 9.47
C PHE A 45 0.81 3.78 10.52
N ILE A 46 0.02 4.78 10.87
CA ILE A 46 -1.10 4.65 11.79
C ILE A 46 -2.38 4.63 10.94
N VAL A 47 -2.98 3.44 10.81
CA VAL A 47 -4.24 3.24 10.11
C VAL A 47 -5.37 3.56 11.08
N LEU A 48 -6.09 4.65 10.80
CA LEU A 48 -7.27 5.08 11.56
C LEU A 48 -8.55 4.44 10.99
N GLU A 49 -8.61 4.33 9.66
CA GLU A 49 -9.72 3.73 8.93
C GLU A 49 -9.13 2.86 7.81
N GLY A 50 -9.54 1.60 7.74
CA GLY A 50 -9.00 0.59 6.82
C GLY A 50 -9.63 -0.77 7.13
N VAL A 51 -9.03 -1.85 6.63
CA VAL A 51 -9.48 -3.22 6.95
C VAL A 51 -9.14 -3.57 8.39
N VAL A 52 -7.91 -3.26 8.82
CA VAL A 52 -7.49 -3.43 10.21
C VAL A 52 -6.83 -2.14 10.69
N PRO A 53 -7.51 -1.35 11.55
CA PRO A 53 -6.89 -0.22 12.21
C PRO A 53 -5.73 -0.66 13.11
N GLY A 54 -4.66 0.12 13.14
CA GLY A 54 -3.45 -0.25 13.88
C GLY A 54 -2.19 0.48 13.43
N VAL A 55 -1.05 0.04 13.96
CA VAL A 55 0.27 0.60 13.63
C VAL A 55 1.06 -0.41 12.81
N TYR A 56 1.60 0.05 11.69
CA TYR A 56 2.38 -0.74 10.74
C TYR A 56 3.72 -0.08 10.52
N THR A 57 4.80 -0.88 10.54
CA THR A 57 6.18 -0.39 10.40
C THR A 57 6.80 -0.74 9.04
N THR A 58 6.04 -1.42 8.17
CA THR A 58 6.45 -1.73 6.81
C THR A 58 5.29 -1.50 5.86
N ARG A 59 5.59 -0.95 4.67
CA ARG A 59 4.58 -0.76 3.61
C ARG A 59 3.92 -2.08 3.20
N LEU A 60 4.64 -3.20 3.25
CA LEU A 60 4.06 -4.52 2.96
C LEU A 60 2.94 -4.87 3.94
N SER A 61 3.20 -4.80 5.25
CA SER A 61 2.19 -5.10 6.28
C SER A 61 1.00 -4.14 6.25
N LEU A 62 1.27 -2.85 5.99
CA LEU A 62 0.22 -1.85 5.77
C LEU A 62 -0.71 -2.26 4.62
N MET A 63 -0.15 -2.66 3.48
CA MET A 63 -0.93 -2.93 2.27
C MET A 63 -1.67 -4.26 2.32
N ILE A 64 -1.09 -5.32 2.89
CA ILE A 64 -1.74 -6.64 2.93
C ILE A 64 -2.68 -6.82 4.13
N SER A 65 -2.47 -6.11 5.24
CA SER A 65 -3.26 -6.29 6.46
C SER A 65 -4.02 -5.04 6.86
N GLY A 66 -3.39 -3.87 6.81
CA GLY A 66 -4.02 -2.62 7.23
C GLY A 66 -5.09 -2.15 6.25
N LEU A 67 -4.77 -2.10 4.96
CA LEU A 67 -5.60 -1.51 3.91
C LEU A 67 -6.20 -2.52 2.93
N ASP A 68 -5.62 -3.72 2.81
CA ASP A 68 -5.97 -4.73 1.80
C ASP A 68 -6.12 -4.14 0.37
N TRP A 69 -5.29 -3.15 0.03
CA TRP A 69 -5.36 -2.45 -1.27
C TRP A 69 -6.66 -1.65 -1.53
N ARG A 70 -7.50 -1.38 -0.52
CA ARG A 70 -8.85 -0.77 -0.68
C ARG A 70 -8.96 0.69 -0.21
N GLY A 71 -7.83 1.34 0.04
CA GLY A 71 -7.78 2.71 0.58
C GLY A 71 -8.08 2.76 2.08
N GLY A 72 -8.10 3.98 2.63
CA GLY A 72 -8.31 4.21 4.06
C GLY A 72 -7.69 5.53 4.53
N ARG A 73 -7.84 5.83 5.82
CA ARG A 73 -7.22 7.00 6.45
C ARG A 73 -5.98 6.59 7.21
N VAL A 74 -4.82 7.03 6.72
CA VAL A 74 -3.50 6.70 7.27
C VAL A 74 -2.77 7.98 7.63
N VAL A 75 -2.14 7.99 8.81
CA VAL A 75 -1.15 9.00 9.18
C VAL A 75 0.22 8.36 9.09
N SER A 76 1.10 8.92 8.25
CA SER A 76 2.50 8.50 8.14
C SER A 76 3.41 9.38 8.99
N TYR A 77 4.25 8.76 9.80
CA TYR A 77 5.33 9.41 10.54
C TYR A 77 6.67 8.86 10.06
N VAL A 78 7.62 9.75 9.78
CA VAL A 78 9.01 9.41 9.50
C VAL A 78 9.83 9.93 10.68
N GLY A 79 10.49 9.00 11.39
CA GLY A 79 11.34 9.31 12.53
C GLY A 79 12.69 9.90 12.16
#